data_AF-A0A559LYT5-F1
#
_entry.id   AF-A0A559LYT5-F1
#
_cell.length_a   1.000
_cell.length_b   1.000
_cell.length_c   1.000
_cell.angle_alpha   90.00
_cell.angle_beta   90.00
_cell.angle_gamma   90.00
#
_symmetry.space_group_name_H-M   'P 1'
#
loop_
_entity.id
_entity.type
_entity.pdbx_description
1 polymer ?
#
loop_
_entity_poly.entity_id
_entity_poly.type
_entity_poly.pdbx_seq_one_letter_code
_entity_poly.pdbx_strand_id
1 'polypeptide(L)'
;MTSPAELLANINIESKEAEQYLSHFASLSEEEKKIARPAAIEKLFPLLFGERAAIESSENFAQLREKPWSTNCYLSPTAILTPSTPTQTSQILALTKHLGATFSIRGGGHLQNPGFTSNDHGVVISLCQLQNITLAPDKKTATIGAGLNWLQVYKELHEHDLTVTGGRVPSVGVPGLLLGGGLSFQNSEHGFSCMGVVNYEVVLADSRIVNANANENADLFWALKGGCANFGIVTSFEMVTVPNKVWAEARLYPPTQNVQLIEALMKYHEGIEKDNKATLIFHATSQATLLVFFYTAPVDNPAVFAPYYDIPFLMKLIEPGCRTVYEVMQGISNVMQAETMAHDMRTMTSLPDLEMYKAVEEARSQQVQALAAAGVEDVLLTMVFQPIASGAINACEAAGGNPLGLKA
;
A
#
# COMPACT_ATOMS: atom_id res chain seq x y z
N MET A 1 -11.03 -29.95 -15.78
CA MET A 1 -11.68 -28.64 -15.61
C MET A 1 -13.09 -28.89 -15.11
N THR A 2 -13.54 -28.16 -14.09
CA THR A 2 -14.93 -28.19 -13.61
C THR A 2 -15.87 -27.83 -14.77
N SER A 3 -17.00 -28.55 -14.93
CA SER A 3 -17.95 -28.20 -15.99
C SER A 3 -18.54 -26.81 -15.78
N PRO A 4 -19.02 -26.10 -16.82
CA PRO A 4 -19.66 -24.79 -16.67
C PRO A 4 -20.83 -24.77 -15.67
N ALA A 5 -21.67 -25.81 -15.69
CA ALA A 5 -22.79 -25.95 -14.76
C ALA A 5 -22.30 -26.13 -13.31
N GLU A 6 -21.31 -27.01 -13.09
CA GLU A 6 -20.69 -27.18 -11.77
C GLU A 6 -19.94 -25.91 -11.32
N LEU A 7 -19.31 -25.16 -12.23
CA LEU A 7 -18.66 -23.88 -11.90
C LEU A 7 -19.70 -22.91 -11.35
N LEU A 8 -20.76 -22.67 -12.12
CA LEU A 8 -21.84 -21.75 -11.74
C LEU A 8 -22.52 -22.17 -10.44
N ALA A 9 -22.77 -23.47 -10.27
CA ALA A 9 -23.29 -24.03 -9.02
C ALA A 9 -22.32 -23.82 -7.84
N ASN A 10 -21.02 -24.11 -8.01
CA ASN A 10 -20.01 -23.94 -6.96
C ASN A 10 -19.82 -22.48 -6.54
N ILE A 11 -20.11 -21.54 -7.43
CA ILE A 11 -20.02 -20.10 -7.16
C ILE A 11 -21.41 -19.50 -6.86
N ASN A 12 -22.46 -20.31 -6.69
CA ASN A 12 -23.84 -19.89 -6.39
C ASN A 12 -24.40 -18.82 -7.35
N ILE A 13 -24.20 -19.01 -8.65
CA ILE A 13 -24.75 -18.14 -9.71
C ILE A 13 -25.69 -18.97 -10.58
N GLU A 14 -26.94 -18.52 -10.71
CA GLU A 14 -27.92 -19.15 -11.60
C GLU A 14 -28.14 -18.27 -12.85
N SER A 15 -27.50 -18.63 -13.96
CA SER A 15 -27.72 -17.95 -15.24
C SER A 15 -27.59 -18.93 -16.41
N LYS A 16 -28.72 -19.28 -17.02
CA LYS A 16 -28.76 -20.15 -18.20
C LYS A 16 -28.02 -19.56 -19.39
N GLU A 17 -28.07 -18.23 -19.55
CA GLU A 17 -27.32 -17.56 -20.62
C GLU A 17 -25.81 -17.71 -20.38
N ALA A 18 -25.34 -17.46 -19.16
CA ALA A 18 -23.92 -17.61 -18.84
C ALA A 18 -23.47 -19.07 -19.00
N GLU A 19 -24.29 -20.04 -18.57
CA GLU A 19 -24.01 -21.47 -18.71
C GLU A 19 -23.85 -21.88 -20.18
N GLN A 20 -24.76 -21.45 -21.05
CA GLN A 20 -24.69 -21.71 -22.49
C GLN A 20 -23.43 -21.10 -23.10
N TYR A 21 -23.12 -19.86 -22.75
CA TYR A 21 -21.95 -19.16 -23.29
C TYR A 21 -20.64 -19.80 -22.81
N LEU A 22 -20.54 -20.14 -21.52
CA LEU A 22 -19.39 -20.84 -20.96
C LEU A 22 -19.22 -22.23 -21.57
N SER A 23 -20.32 -22.95 -21.82
CA SER A 23 -20.28 -24.25 -22.49
C SER A 23 -19.75 -24.15 -23.91
N HIS A 24 -20.16 -23.12 -24.66
CA HIS A 24 -19.60 -22.84 -25.98
C HIS A 24 -18.11 -22.49 -25.88
N PHE A 25 -17.72 -21.57 -25.00
CA PHE A 25 -16.31 -21.20 -24.81
C PHE A 25 -15.43 -22.40 -24.41
N ALA A 26 -15.93 -23.28 -23.53
CA ALA A 26 -15.23 -24.48 -23.11
C ALA A 26 -15.02 -25.49 -24.24
N SER A 27 -15.89 -25.50 -25.26
CA SER A 27 -15.81 -26.37 -26.43
C SER A 27 -14.77 -25.93 -27.48
N LEU A 28 -14.29 -24.68 -27.40
CA LEU A 28 -13.29 -24.14 -28.32
C LEU A 28 -11.91 -24.77 -28.10
N SER A 29 -11.09 -24.79 -29.15
CA SER A 29 -9.65 -25.09 -29.03
C SER A 29 -8.91 -23.98 -28.27
N GLU A 30 -7.69 -24.26 -27.79
CA GLU A 30 -6.92 -23.26 -27.04
C GLU A 30 -6.56 -22.01 -27.86
N GLU A 31 -6.35 -22.14 -29.18
CA GLU A 31 -6.12 -20.99 -30.06
C GLU A 31 -7.39 -20.17 -30.27
N GLU A 32 -8.55 -20.83 -30.45
CA GLU A 32 -9.84 -20.15 -30.53
C GLU A 32 -10.19 -19.46 -29.21
N LYS A 33 -9.89 -20.07 -28.05
CA LYS A 33 -10.08 -19.46 -26.73
C LYS A 33 -9.25 -18.19 -26.58
N LYS A 34 -8.00 -18.17 -27.07
CA LYS A 34 -7.17 -16.95 -27.01
C LYS A 34 -7.82 -15.78 -27.74
N ILE A 35 -8.41 -16.04 -28.90
CA ILE A 35 -9.10 -15.04 -29.72
C ILE A 35 -10.44 -14.64 -29.08
N ALA A 36 -11.20 -15.60 -28.56
CA ALA A 36 -12.53 -15.37 -28.00
C ALA A 36 -12.52 -14.76 -26.58
N ARG A 37 -11.39 -14.85 -25.85
CA ARG A 37 -11.33 -14.49 -24.43
C ARG A 37 -11.71 -13.04 -24.12
N PRO A 38 -11.25 -12.01 -24.86
CA PRO A 38 -11.66 -10.63 -24.57
C PRO A 38 -13.18 -10.46 -24.67
N ALA A 39 -13.81 -10.97 -25.73
CA ALA A 39 -15.26 -10.92 -25.90
C ALA A 39 -16.00 -11.72 -24.80
N ALA A 40 -15.43 -12.84 -24.36
CA ALA A 40 -15.98 -13.60 -23.24
C ALA A 40 -15.94 -12.83 -21.92
N ILE A 41 -14.85 -12.10 -21.64
CA ILE A 41 -14.72 -11.22 -20.48
C ILE A 41 -15.75 -10.09 -20.56
N GLU A 42 -15.82 -9.39 -21.70
CA GLU A 42 -16.74 -8.26 -21.92
C GLU A 42 -18.20 -8.65 -21.81
N LYS A 43 -18.55 -9.89 -22.15
CA LYS A 43 -19.93 -10.38 -22.04
C LYS A 43 -20.24 -10.92 -20.64
N LEU A 44 -19.44 -11.87 -20.14
CA LEU A 44 -19.80 -12.65 -18.95
C LEU A 44 -19.74 -11.83 -17.67
N PHE A 45 -18.74 -10.95 -17.50
CA PHE A 45 -18.62 -10.21 -16.25
C PHE A 45 -19.75 -9.18 -16.07
N PRO A 46 -20.11 -8.34 -17.04
CA PRO A 46 -21.29 -7.48 -16.93
C PRO A 46 -22.60 -8.26 -16.77
N LEU A 47 -22.76 -9.39 -17.47
CA LEU A 47 -23.95 -10.24 -17.33
C LEU A 47 -24.12 -10.76 -15.90
N LEU A 48 -23.03 -11.13 -15.23
CA LEU A 48 -23.08 -11.77 -13.91
C LEU A 48 -22.95 -10.80 -12.74
N PHE A 49 -22.28 -9.66 -12.94
CA PHE A 49 -21.93 -8.72 -11.87
C PHE A 49 -22.48 -7.30 -12.10
N GLY A 50 -23.15 -7.05 -13.22
CA GLY A 50 -23.79 -5.76 -13.54
C GLY A 50 -22.78 -4.61 -13.45
N GLU A 51 -23.18 -3.54 -12.75
CA GLU A 51 -22.34 -2.34 -12.54
C GLU A 51 -21.02 -2.61 -11.80
N ARG A 52 -20.88 -3.78 -11.16
CA ARG A 52 -19.59 -4.17 -10.54
C ARG A 52 -18.57 -4.64 -11.57
N ALA A 53 -18.94 -4.78 -12.85
CA ALA A 53 -18.05 -5.11 -13.94
C ALA A 53 -18.05 -4.01 -15.00
N ALA A 54 -17.07 -3.12 -14.92
CA ALA A 54 -16.88 -2.07 -15.91
C ALA A 54 -16.07 -2.58 -17.10
N ILE A 55 -16.57 -2.33 -18.30
CA ILE A 55 -15.90 -2.55 -19.59
C ILE A 55 -15.75 -1.21 -20.32
N GLU A 56 -15.06 -1.14 -21.46
CA GLU A 56 -14.77 0.13 -22.14
C GLU A 56 -16.02 1.00 -22.41
N SER A 57 -17.16 0.39 -22.72
CA SER A 57 -18.44 1.09 -22.94
C SER A 57 -19.15 1.55 -21.65
N SER A 58 -18.65 1.19 -20.48
CA SER A 58 -19.21 1.60 -19.18
C SER A 58 -18.77 3.02 -18.81
N GLU A 59 -19.70 3.83 -18.30
CA GLU A 59 -19.43 5.25 -17.98
C GLU A 59 -18.28 5.44 -16.97
N ASN A 60 -18.14 4.53 -16.01
CA ASN A 60 -17.12 4.60 -14.96
C ASN A 60 -15.77 3.97 -15.34
N PHE A 61 -15.63 3.39 -16.54
CA PHE A 61 -14.44 2.62 -16.91
C PHE A 61 -13.18 3.48 -16.95
N ALA A 62 -13.22 4.65 -17.62
CA ALA A 62 -12.07 5.55 -17.69
C ALA A 62 -11.62 6.00 -16.29
N GLN A 63 -12.57 6.39 -15.44
CA GLN A 63 -12.29 6.77 -14.05
C GLN A 63 -11.64 5.64 -13.26
N LEU A 64 -12.11 4.39 -13.45
CA LEU A 64 -11.55 3.21 -12.79
C LEU A 64 -10.18 2.84 -13.35
N ARG A 65 -9.95 3.01 -14.65
CA ARG A 65 -8.67 2.73 -15.32
C ARG A 65 -7.57 3.67 -14.85
N GLU A 66 -7.91 4.94 -14.65
CA GLU A 66 -7.00 6.01 -14.21
C GLU A 66 -6.88 6.12 -12.68
N LYS A 67 -7.34 5.12 -11.92
CA LYS A 67 -7.14 5.05 -10.47
C LYS A 67 -5.71 4.80 -9.98
N PRO A 68 -4.83 4.06 -10.69
CA PRO A 68 -3.46 3.87 -10.21
C PRO A 68 -2.79 5.21 -9.90
N TRP A 69 -1.90 5.23 -8.92
CA TRP A 69 -1.20 6.45 -8.54
C TRP A 69 -0.21 6.92 -9.62
N SER A 70 0.37 5.97 -10.35
CA SER A 70 1.35 6.26 -11.41
C SER A 70 0.74 6.07 -12.80
N THR A 71 0.92 7.06 -13.68
CA THR A 71 0.32 7.04 -15.03
C THR A 71 0.91 5.96 -15.94
N ASN A 72 2.13 5.48 -15.69
CA ASN A 72 2.69 4.33 -16.38
C ASN A 72 1.88 3.03 -16.15
N CYS A 73 0.98 3.02 -15.16
CA CYS A 73 0.08 1.91 -14.85
C CYS A 73 -1.32 2.08 -15.45
N TYR A 74 -1.58 3.11 -16.27
CA TYR A 74 -2.84 3.32 -16.99
C TYR A 74 -2.94 2.40 -18.22
N LEU A 75 -2.85 1.09 -17.97
CA LEU A 75 -2.93 0.04 -18.98
C LEU A 75 -4.37 -0.15 -19.48
N SER A 76 -4.57 -1.03 -20.46
CA SER A 76 -5.84 -1.22 -21.16
C SER A 76 -6.48 -2.58 -20.83
N PRO A 77 -7.03 -2.77 -19.61
CA PRO A 77 -7.67 -4.02 -19.25
C PRO A 77 -8.98 -4.17 -20.04
N THR A 78 -9.40 -5.41 -20.28
CA THR A 78 -10.69 -5.70 -20.91
C THR A 78 -11.86 -5.42 -19.95
N ALA A 79 -11.69 -5.70 -18.66
CA ALA A 79 -12.68 -5.39 -17.65
C ALA A 79 -12.04 -5.00 -16.30
N ILE A 80 -12.73 -4.12 -15.57
CA ILE A 80 -12.40 -3.75 -14.19
C ILE A 80 -13.56 -4.17 -13.30
N LEU A 81 -13.29 -5.09 -12.38
CA LEU A 81 -14.27 -5.69 -11.49
C LEU A 81 -14.13 -5.10 -10.09
N THR A 82 -15.25 -4.76 -9.46
CA THR A 82 -15.30 -4.07 -8.16
C THR A 82 -16.13 -4.86 -7.14
N PRO A 83 -15.67 -6.06 -6.72
CA PRO A 83 -16.41 -6.86 -5.75
C PRO A 83 -16.64 -6.09 -4.45
N SER A 84 -17.84 -6.21 -3.91
CA SER A 84 -18.24 -5.59 -2.64
C SER A 84 -18.31 -6.57 -1.47
N THR A 85 -18.05 -7.86 -1.72
CA THR A 85 -18.00 -8.90 -0.69
C THR A 85 -16.89 -9.92 -0.99
N PRO A 86 -16.41 -10.65 0.03
CA PRO A 86 -15.48 -11.76 -0.16
C PRO A 86 -16.03 -12.84 -1.10
N THR A 87 -17.34 -13.12 -1.01
CA THR A 87 -18.04 -14.05 -1.92
C THR A 87 -17.95 -13.59 -3.38
N GLN A 88 -18.22 -12.31 -3.67
CA GLN A 88 -18.08 -11.79 -5.03
C GLN A 88 -16.63 -11.87 -5.53
N THR A 89 -15.65 -11.60 -4.66
CA THR A 89 -14.23 -11.77 -4.99
C THR A 89 -13.91 -13.22 -5.38
N SER A 90 -14.42 -14.19 -4.62
CA SER A 90 -14.31 -15.63 -4.91
C SER A 90 -14.96 -16.00 -6.25
N GLN A 91 -16.21 -15.57 -6.49
CA GLN A 91 -16.94 -15.81 -7.74
C GLN A 91 -16.18 -15.27 -8.96
N ILE A 92 -15.67 -14.04 -8.85
CA ILE A 92 -14.87 -13.39 -9.89
C ILE A 92 -13.60 -14.19 -10.17
N LEU A 93 -12.84 -14.54 -9.12
CA LEU A 93 -11.59 -15.27 -9.28
C LEU A 93 -11.81 -16.64 -9.93
N ALA A 94 -12.86 -17.36 -9.54
CA ALA A 94 -13.23 -18.64 -10.13
C ALA A 94 -13.51 -18.51 -11.63
N LEU A 95 -14.27 -17.50 -12.04
CA LEU A 95 -14.60 -17.24 -13.44
C LEU A 95 -13.37 -16.79 -14.24
N THR A 96 -12.58 -15.87 -13.71
CA THR A 96 -11.30 -15.42 -14.31
C THR A 96 -10.38 -16.61 -14.58
N LYS A 97 -10.25 -17.53 -13.61
CA LYS A 97 -9.47 -18.76 -13.74
C LYS A 97 -10.06 -19.70 -14.80
N HIS A 98 -11.37 -19.88 -14.82
CA HIS A 98 -12.04 -20.73 -15.81
C HIS A 98 -11.83 -20.22 -17.25
N LEU A 99 -11.84 -18.90 -17.44
CA LEU A 99 -11.56 -18.27 -18.74
C LEU A 99 -10.07 -18.27 -19.12
N GLY A 100 -9.18 -18.59 -18.18
CA GLY A 100 -7.73 -18.47 -18.36
C GLY A 100 -7.29 -17.03 -18.62
N ALA A 101 -7.96 -16.06 -17.98
CA ALA A 101 -7.67 -14.64 -18.14
C ALA A 101 -6.53 -14.20 -17.22
N THR A 102 -5.59 -13.43 -17.77
CA THR A 102 -4.62 -12.68 -16.97
C THR A 102 -5.38 -11.71 -16.06
N PHE A 103 -4.95 -11.59 -14.81
CA PHE A 103 -5.55 -10.64 -13.89
C PHE A 103 -4.54 -9.95 -13.00
N SER A 104 -4.94 -8.77 -12.53
CA SER A 104 -4.23 -7.96 -11.54
C SER A 104 -5.15 -7.68 -10.36
N ILE A 105 -4.58 -7.55 -9.16
CA ILE A 105 -5.33 -7.21 -7.94
C ILE A 105 -4.99 -5.78 -7.58
N ARG A 106 -6.01 -4.95 -7.33
CA ARG A 106 -5.82 -3.55 -6.98
C ARG A 106 -6.53 -3.19 -5.69
N GLY A 107 -5.73 -2.93 -4.65
CA GLY A 107 -6.17 -2.16 -3.47
C GLY A 107 -6.24 -0.67 -3.81
N GLY A 108 -5.33 0.12 -3.23
CA GLY A 108 -5.23 1.56 -3.49
C GLY A 108 -4.47 1.96 -4.76
N GLY A 109 -3.85 1.02 -5.49
CA GLY A 109 -3.19 1.31 -6.79
C GLY A 109 -1.86 2.06 -6.71
N HIS A 110 -1.16 2.01 -5.57
CA HIS A 110 0.09 2.76 -5.34
C HIS A 110 1.36 2.10 -5.89
N LEU A 111 1.31 0.81 -6.26
CA LEU A 111 2.45 0.15 -6.91
C LEU A 111 2.63 0.72 -8.33
N GLN A 112 3.79 1.30 -8.59
CA GLN A 112 4.17 1.97 -9.83
C GLN A 112 4.69 1.03 -10.94
N ASN A 113 4.57 -0.28 -10.75
CA ASN A 113 5.07 -1.29 -11.68
C ASN A 113 3.94 -1.71 -12.64
N PRO A 114 4.05 -1.45 -13.96
CA PRO A 114 3.06 -1.90 -14.94
C PRO A 114 2.86 -3.42 -14.86
N GLY A 115 1.60 -3.88 -14.96
CA GLY A 115 1.23 -5.30 -14.83
C GLY A 115 0.80 -5.73 -13.42
N PHE A 116 1.13 -4.96 -12.37
CA PHE A 116 0.90 -5.39 -10.98
C PHE A 116 -0.52 -5.03 -10.50
N THR A 117 -0.90 -3.76 -10.62
CA THR A 117 -2.24 -3.26 -10.21
C THR A 117 -3.17 -2.99 -11.39
N SER A 118 -2.70 -3.22 -12.61
CA SER A 118 -3.42 -3.13 -13.88
C SER A 118 -2.73 -4.03 -14.90
N ASN A 119 -3.38 -4.34 -16.01
CA ASN A 119 -2.81 -5.15 -17.10
C ASN A 119 -3.45 -4.76 -18.44
N ASP A 120 -2.86 -5.22 -19.54
CA ASP A 120 -3.45 -5.13 -20.87
C ASP A 120 -4.25 -6.41 -21.18
N HIS A 121 -5.44 -6.23 -21.75
CA HIS A 121 -6.30 -7.30 -22.30
C HIS A 121 -6.78 -8.38 -21.31
N GLY A 122 -6.60 -8.16 -20.00
CA GLY A 122 -7.07 -9.04 -18.94
C GLY A 122 -8.10 -8.37 -18.05
N VAL A 123 -8.13 -8.78 -16.78
CA VAL A 123 -9.10 -8.34 -15.79
C VAL A 123 -8.40 -7.64 -14.62
N VAL A 124 -8.93 -6.52 -14.15
CA VAL A 124 -8.47 -5.91 -12.89
C VAL A 124 -9.50 -6.16 -11.81
N ILE A 125 -9.11 -6.88 -10.75
CA ILE A 125 -9.94 -7.07 -9.57
C ILE A 125 -9.63 -5.95 -8.57
N SER A 126 -10.46 -4.91 -8.59
CA SER A 126 -10.32 -3.70 -7.79
C SER A 126 -11.11 -3.83 -6.49
N LEU A 127 -10.41 -3.90 -5.36
CA LEU A 127 -10.99 -4.13 -4.02
C LEU A 127 -11.65 -2.89 -3.43
N CYS A 128 -11.75 -1.79 -4.18
CA CYS A 128 -12.18 -0.47 -3.71
C CYS A 128 -13.57 -0.40 -3.09
N GLN A 129 -14.40 -1.44 -3.20
CA GLN A 129 -15.74 -1.50 -2.59
C GLN A 129 -15.75 -2.26 -1.25
N LEU A 130 -14.64 -2.89 -0.86
CA LEU A 130 -14.45 -3.55 0.45
C LEU A 130 -14.02 -2.50 1.49
N GLN A 131 -14.93 -1.60 1.86
CA GLN A 131 -14.63 -0.39 2.64
C GLN A 131 -15.01 -0.47 4.13
N ASN A 132 -15.45 -1.62 4.63
CA ASN A 132 -15.92 -1.73 6.00
C ASN A 132 -14.76 -1.58 7.00
N ILE A 133 -15.01 -0.84 8.09
CA ILE A 133 -14.19 -0.84 9.30
C ILE A 133 -15.09 -1.26 10.46
N THR A 134 -14.60 -2.14 11.33
CA THR A 134 -15.32 -2.55 12.53
C THR A 134 -14.35 -2.63 13.69
N LEU A 135 -14.57 -1.79 14.70
CA LEU A 135 -13.82 -1.83 15.96
C LEU A 135 -14.40 -2.93 16.86
N ALA A 136 -13.54 -3.80 17.41
CA ALA A 136 -13.96 -4.81 18.37
C ALA A 136 -14.58 -4.16 19.62
N PRO A 137 -15.55 -4.81 20.30
CA PRO A 137 -16.19 -4.24 21.49
C PRO A 137 -15.21 -3.91 22.63
N ASP A 138 -14.13 -4.67 22.77
CA ASP A 138 -13.07 -4.44 23.76
C ASP A 138 -12.01 -3.42 23.29
N LYS A 139 -12.17 -2.91 22.07
CA LYS A 139 -11.31 -1.95 21.39
C LYS A 139 -9.85 -2.36 21.27
N LYS A 140 -9.54 -3.67 21.26
CA LYS A 140 -8.16 -4.15 21.08
C LYS A 140 -7.78 -4.38 19.63
N THR A 141 -8.78 -4.66 18.78
CA THR A 141 -8.58 -4.87 17.35
C THR A 141 -9.60 -4.11 16.52
N ALA A 142 -9.24 -3.83 15.28
CA ALA A 142 -10.12 -3.30 14.26
C ALA A 142 -10.02 -4.15 13.00
N THR A 143 -11.16 -4.60 12.47
CA THR A 143 -11.25 -5.23 11.15
C THR A 143 -11.33 -4.13 10.09
N ILE A 144 -10.42 -4.15 9.13
CA ILE A 144 -10.22 -3.13 8.11
C ILE A 144 -10.36 -3.78 6.72
N GLY A 145 -11.28 -3.28 5.91
CA GLY A 145 -11.49 -3.74 4.55
C GLY A 145 -10.34 -3.39 3.60
N ALA A 146 -10.05 -4.28 2.65
CA ALA A 146 -8.95 -4.14 1.70
C ALA A 146 -9.13 -3.00 0.68
N GLY A 147 -10.32 -2.41 0.58
CA GLY A 147 -10.63 -1.29 -0.31
C GLY A 147 -10.23 0.09 0.21
N LEU A 148 -9.78 0.17 1.46
CA LEU A 148 -9.48 1.42 2.13
C LEU A 148 -8.06 1.94 1.85
N ASN A 149 -7.88 3.25 2.00
CA ASN A 149 -6.58 3.89 2.16
C ASN A 149 -6.33 4.29 3.63
N TRP A 150 -5.09 4.64 3.94
CA TRP A 150 -4.69 4.91 5.33
C TRP A 150 -5.36 6.15 5.93
N LEU A 151 -5.65 7.19 5.14
CA LEU A 151 -6.37 8.35 5.65
C LEU A 151 -7.78 8.00 6.13
N GLN A 152 -8.50 7.15 5.39
CA GLN A 152 -9.82 6.67 5.77
C GLN A 152 -9.77 5.84 7.06
N VAL A 153 -8.79 4.93 7.17
CA VAL A 153 -8.61 4.10 8.37
C VAL A 153 -8.37 4.95 9.62
N TYR A 154 -7.45 5.91 9.55
CA TYR A 154 -7.16 6.78 10.68
C TYR A 154 -8.32 7.72 11.02
N LYS A 155 -9.08 8.18 10.00
CA LYS A 155 -10.29 8.98 10.20
C LYS A 155 -11.40 8.21 10.93
N GLU A 156 -11.48 6.90 10.78
CA GLU A 156 -12.47 6.14 11.54
C GLU A 156 -12.00 5.93 12.98
N LEU A 157 -10.76 5.50 13.16
CA LEU A 157 -10.26 5.09 14.48
C LEU A 157 -9.99 6.27 15.42
N HIS A 158 -9.66 7.45 14.90
CA HIS A 158 -9.36 8.60 15.77
C HIS A 158 -10.57 9.07 16.58
N GLU A 159 -11.81 8.79 16.13
CA GLU A 159 -13.04 9.08 16.89
C GLU A 159 -13.11 8.27 18.20
N HIS A 160 -12.28 7.24 18.33
CA HIS A 160 -12.18 6.36 19.49
C HIS A 160 -10.86 6.54 20.27
N ASP A 161 -10.09 7.60 20.02
CA ASP A 161 -8.73 7.82 20.56
C ASP A 161 -7.72 6.71 20.18
N LEU A 162 -8.00 5.96 19.12
CA LEU A 162 -7.21 4.83 18.67
C LEU A 162 -6.66 5.02 17.25
N THR A 163 -5.65 4.23 16.92
CA THR A 163 -5.09 4.09 15.58
C THR A 163 -4.55 2.67 15.40
N VAL A 164 -3.92 2.39 14.28
CA VAL A 164 -3.20 1.13 13.99
C VAL A 164 -1.83 1.45 13.40
N THR A 165 -0.93 0.48 13.37
CA THR A 165 0.38 0.59 12.71
C THR A 165 0.19 0.56 11.18
N GLY A 166 -0.26 1.67 10.59
CA GLY A 166 -0.56 1.77 9.16
C GLY A 166 0.47 2.55 8.34
N GLY A 167 0.11 2.93 7.12
CA GLY A 167 0.96 3.70 6.22
C GLY A 167 1.10 5.18 6.57
N ARG A 168 2.17 5.78 6.05
CA ARG A 168 2.57 7.18 6.28
C ARG A 168 2.27 8.12 5.10
N VAL A 169 1.70 7.56 4.02
CA VAL A 169 1.18 8.32 2.87
C VAL A 169 -0.35 8.14 2.83
N PRO A 170 -1.15 9.23 2.86
CA PRO A 170 -2.61 9.19 3.02
C PRO A 170 -3.34 8.30 2.00
N SER A 171 -2.92 8.37 0.73
CA SER A 171 -3.57 7.70 -0.40
C SER A 171 -3.15 6.25 -0.61
N VAL A 172 -2.12 5.76 0.10
CA VAL A 172 -1.67 4.38 -0.03
C VAL A 172 -2.77 3.44 0.45
N GLY A 173 -3.06 2.42 -0.35
CA GLY A 173 -4.05 1.39 -0.02
C GLY A 173 -3.56 0.43 1.07
N VAL A 174 -4.48 0.00 1.93
CA VAL A 174 -4.23 -0.94 3.03
C VAL A 174 -3.51 -2.23 2.59
N PRO A 175 -4.02 -3.01 1.61
CA PRO A 175 -3.46 -4.34 1.34
C PRO A 175 -2.04 -4.29 0.77
N GLY A 176 -1.76 -3.34 -0.12
CA GLY A 176 -0.43 -3.23 -0.74
C GLY A 176 0.66 -2.97 0.30
N LEU A 177 0.35 -2.13 1.31
CA LEU A 177 1.30 -1.82 2.38
C LEU A 177 1.44 -2.99 3.36
N LEU A 178 0.34 -3.57 3.83
CA LEU A 178 0.37 -4.66 4.82
C LEU A 178 0.98 -5.94 4.25
N LEU A 179 0.71 -6.27 2.99
CA LEU A 179 1.25 -7.48 2.37
C LEU A 179 2.72 -7.34 1.97
N GLY A 180 3.22 -6.11 1.81
CA GLY A 180 4.64 -5.82 1.54
C GLY A 180 5.47 -5.58 2.80
N GLY A 181 4.92 -5.76 4.00
CA GLY A 181 5.56 -5.44 5.27
C GLY A 181 5.05 -4.13 5.86
N GLY A 182 5.44 -3.01 5.24
CA GLY A 182 4.92 -1.69 5.53
C GLY A 182 5.60 -0.96 6.69
N LEU A 183 5.90 0.31 6.46
CA LEU A 183 6.50 1.20 7.46
C LEU A 183 5.44 2.17 8.00
N SER A 184 5.17 2.06 9.30
CA SER A 184 4.37 2.99 10.10
C SER A 184 5.21 4.03 10.85
N PHE A 185 4.56 4.95 11.56
CA PHE A 185 5.26 5.87 12.46
C PHE A 185 5.65 5.23 13.81
N GLN A 186 5.11 4.05 14.10
CA GLN A 186 5.25 3.33 15.37
C GLN A 186 6.18 2.10 15.25
N ASN A 187 6.96 1.99 14.17
CA ASN A 187 7.66 0.72 13.86
C ASN A 187 8.62 0.29 14.96
N SER A 188 9.35 1.23 15.57
CA SER A 188 10.32 0.91 16.62
C SER A 188 9.66 0.37 17.90
N GLU A 189 8.36 0.57 18.09
CA GLU A 189 7.59 0.00 19.20
C GLU A 189 6.85 -1.28 18.84
N HIS A 190 6.39 -1.41 17.60
CA HIS A 190 5.41 -2.43 17.21
C HIS A 190 5.84 -3.30 16.01
N GLY A 191 7.03 -3.07 15.47
CA GLY A 191 7.49 -3.71 14.24
C GLY A 191 6.83 -3.11 13.00
N PHE A 192 7.04 -3.74 11.85
CA PHE A 192 6.40 -3.31 10.60
C PHE A 192 4.87 -3.41 10.68
N SER A 193 4.18 -2.64 9.84
CA SER A 193 2.72 -2.58 9.83
C SER A 193 2.04 -3.94 9.76
N CYS A 194 2.61 -4.87 9.00
CA CYS A 194 2.13 -6.24 8.86
C CYS A 194 2.17 -7.03 10.18
N MET A 195 3.04 -6.68 11.12
CA MET A 195 3.12 -7.31 12.44
C MET A 195 1.88 -7.03 13.28
N GLY A 196 1.25 -5.88 13.09
CA GLY A 196 0.00 -5.53 13.75
C GLY A 196 -1.22 -6.34 13.28
N VAL A 197 -1.13 -7.11 12.18
CA VAL A 197 -2.23 -7.94 11.69
C VAL A 197 -2.30 -9.26 12.47
N VAL A 198 -3.48 -9.56 13.03
CA VAL A 198 -3.75 -10.80 13.79
C VAL A 198 -4.60 -11.82 13.02
N ASN A 199 -5.36 -11.37 12.02
CA ASN A 199 -6.11 -12.25 11.12
C ASN A 199 -6.23 -11.64 9.72
N TYR A 200 -6.07 -12.46 8.68
CA TYR A 200 -6.41 -12.11 7.29
C TYR A 200 -7.61 -12.94 6.84
N GLU A 201 -8.59 -12.31 6.20
CA GLU A 201 -9.59 -13.02 5.39
C GLU A 201 -9.10 -13.10 3.94
N VAL A 202 -8.95 -14.31 3.41
CA VAL A 202 -8.24 -14.56 2.16
C VAL A 202 -9.08 -15.39 1.21
N VAL A 203 -9.19 -14.94 -0.04
CA VAL A 203 -9.68 -15.75 -1.16
C VAL A 203 -8.49 -16.43 -1.84
N LEU A 204 -8.42 -17.76 -1.76
CA LEU A 204 -7.35 -18.57 -2.33
C LEU A 204 -7.53 -18.81 -3.83
N ALA A 205 -6.51 -19.32 -4.50
CA ALA A 205 -6.53 -19.63 -5.94
C ALA A 205 -7.51 -20.76 -6.35
N ASP A 206 -8.03 -21.51 -5.40
CA ASP A 206 -9.15 -22.46 -5.59
C ASP A 206 -10.52 -21.84 -5.24
N SER A 207 -10.55 -20.53 -5.00
CA SER A 207 -11.71 -19.71 -4.68
C SER A 207 -12.32 -19.96 -3.30
N ARG A 208 -11.70 -20.79 -2.44
CA ARG A 208 -12.10 -20.88 -1.04
C ARG A 208 -11.77 -19.59 -0.29
N ILE A 209 -12.65 -19.23 0.64
CA ILE A 209 -12.45 -18.13 1.58
C ILE A 209 -11.97 -18.75 2.89
N VAL A 210 -10.82 -18.30 3.39
CA VAL A 210 -10.19 -18.83 4.61
C VAL A 210 -9.74 -17.70 5.51
N ASN A 211 -9.58 -18.01 6.80
CA ASN A 211 -8.88 -17.14 7.74
C ASN A 211 -7.43 -17.58 7.89
N ALA A 212 -6.49 -16.65 7.89
CA ALA A 212 -5.09 -16.90 8.19
C ALA A 212 -4.68 -16.12 9.43
N ASN A 213 -4.37 -16.84 10.51
CA ASN A 213 -3.93 -16.32 11.80
C ASN A 213 -2.98 -17.31 12.49
N ALA A 214 -2.57 -17.04 13.74
CA ALA A 214 -1.63 -17.89 14.48
C ALA A 214 -2.13 -19.33 14.72
N ASN A 215 -3.45 -19.57 14.69
CA ASN A 215 -4.05 -20.86 15.01
C ASN A 215 -4.69 -21.56 13.79
N GLU A 216 -4.88 -20.85 12.68
CA GLU A 216 -5.53 -21.34 11.45
C GLU A 216 -4.74 -20.85 10.23
N ASN A 217 -4.34 -21.77 9.33
CA ASN A 217 -3.50 -21.46 8.16
C ASN A 217 -2.25 -20.62 8.53
N ALA A 218 -1.53 -21.03 9.58
CA ALA A 218 -0.44 -20.25 10.19
C ALA A 218 0.77 -20.03 9.25
N ASP A 219 1.02 -20.95 8.34
CA ASP A 219 2.01 -20.82 7.27
C ASP A 219 1.62 -19.70 6.28
N LEU A 220 0.36 -19.64 5.87
CA LEU A 220 -0.19 -18.55 5.07
C LEU A 220 -0.16 -17.21 5.84
N PHE A 221 -0.51 -17.22 7.13
CA PHE A 221 -0.43 -16.03 8.00
C PHE A 221 0.98 -15.44 8.03
N TRP A 222 2.00 -16.29 8.17
CA TRP A 222 3.40 -15.89 8.09
C TRP A 222 3.76 -15.37 6.69
N ALA A 223 3.36 -16.07 5.64
CA ALA A 223 3.70 -15.72 4.27
C ALA A 223 3.10 -14.38 3.81
N LEU A 224 1.91 -14.02 4.30
CA LEU A 224 1.24 -12.75 3.95
C LEU A 224 1.90 -11.51 4.59
N LYS A 225 2.78 -11.66 5.57
CA LYS A 225 3.49 -10.56 6.25
C LYS A 225 4.72 -10.05 5.49
N GLY A 226 4.68 -10.06 4.15
CA GLY A 226 5.81 -9.70 3.28
C GLY A 226 5.74 -10.34 1.89
N GLY A 227 4.86 -11.32 1.70
CA GLY A 227 4.68 -12.06 0.45
C GLY A 227 3.97 -11.31 -0.68
N CYS A 228 3.58 -10.05 -0.49
CA CYS A 228 2.79 -9.28 -1.44
C CYS A 228 1.52 -10.04 -1.87
N ALA A 229 1.11 -9.92 -3.14
CA ALA A 229 -0.13 -10.50 -3.66
C ALA A 229 0.00 -11.99 -4.10
N ASN A 230 1.03 -12.72 -3.64
CA ASN A 230 1.33 -14.06 -4.18
C ASN A 230 0.40 -15.18 -3.67
N PHE A 231 -0.18 -15.03 -2.48
CA PHE A 231 -0.80 -16.15 -1.76
C PHE A 231 -2.34 -16.11 -1.71
N GLY A 232 -2.96 -15.09 -2.32
CA GLY A 232 -4.41 -14.95 -2.39
C GLY A 232 -4.86 -13.49 -2.46
N ILE A 233 -6.16 -13.29 -2.62
CA ILE A 233 -6.80 -11.97 -2.55
C ILE A 233 -7.28 -11.75 -1.13
N VAL A 234 -6.58 -10.91 -0.38
CA VAL A 234 -7.00 -10.54 0.98
C VAL A 234 -8.13 -9.51 0.92
N THR A 235 -9.25 -9.82 1.57
CA THR A 235 -10.48 -9.00 1.55
C THR A 235 -10.63 -8.15 2.81
N SER A 236 -10.09 -8.59 3.94
CA SER A 236 -10.02 -7.81 5.18
C SER A 236 -8.82 -8.18 6.06
N PHE A 237 -8.44 -7.24 6.94
CA PHE A 237 -7.31 -7.31 7.85
C PHE A 237 -7.81 -6.99 9.26
N GLU A 238 -7.68 -7.92 10.21
CA GLU A 238 -7.88 -7.59 11.63
C GLU A 238 -6.55 -7.13 12.23
N MET A 239 -6.50 -5.90 12.73
CA MET A 239 -5.29 -5.26 13.23
C MET A 239 -5.41 -4.88 14.71
N VAL A 240 -4.31 -5.02 15.45
CA VAL A 240 -4.18 -4.51 16.82
C VAL A 240 -4.24 -2.98 16.80
N THR A 241 -5.08 -2.41 17.65
CA THR A 241 -5.17 -0.96 17.84
C THR A 241 -4.17 -0.46 18.87
N VAL A 242 -3.67 0.76 18.67
CA VAL A 242 -2.70 1.43 19.54
C VAL A 242 -3.14 2.86 19.86
N PRO A 243 -2.57 3.52 20.89
CA PRO A 243 -2.92 4.90 21.23
C PRO A 243 -2.66 5.88 20.09
N ASN A 244 -3.53 6.88 19.94
CA ASN A 244 -3.51 7.80 18.81
C ASN A 244 -2.78 9.14 19.07
N LYS A 245 -2.48 9.47 20.33
CA LYS A 245 -1.89 10.77 20.69
C LYS A 245 -0.38 10.78 20.48
N VAL A 246 0.08 11.70 19.65
CA VAL A 246 1.47 11.79 19.15
C VAL A 246 1.92 13.24 19.14
N TRP A 247 3.23 13.46 19.08
CA TRP A 247 3.80 14.76 18.74
C TRP A 247 4.34 14.70 17.31
N ALA A 248 4.13 15.77 16.53
CA ALA A 248 4.67 15.85 15.18
C ALA A 248 5.04 17.28 14.80
N GLU A 249 5.98 17.40 13.88
CA GLU A 249 6.41 18.63 13.24
C GLU A 249 6.87 18.31 11.81
N ALA A 250 6.68 19.24 10.86
CA ALA A 250 7.26 19.12 9.53
C ALA A 250 7.93 20.42 9.13
N ARG A 251 9.20 20.34 8.73
CA ARG A 251 10.03 21.50 8.39
C ARG A 251 10.55 21.37 6.96
N LEU A 252 10.52 22.48 6.23
CA LEU A 252 11.09 22.60 4.90
C LEU A 252 12.43 23.36 4.99
N TYR A 253 13.50 22.75 4.49
CA TYR A 253 14.85 23.29 4.52
C TYR A 253 15.33 23.66 3.11
N PRO A 254 16.19 24.69 2.97
CA PRO A 254 16.81 24.96 1.68
C PRO A 254 17.84 23.85 1.35
N PRO A 255 18.07 23.52 0.07
CA PRO A 255 19.03 22.48 -0.33
C PRO A 255 20.45 22.71 0.20
N THR A 256 20.82 23.97 0.49
CA THR A 256 22.10 24.34 1.10
C THR A 256 22.33 23.71 2.47
N GLN A 257 21.29 23.21 3.15
CA GLN A 257 21.40 22.52 4.43
C GLN A 257 21.55 21.00 4.32
N ASN A 258 21.47 20.41 3.12
CA ASN A 258 21.41 18.95 2.97
C ASN A 258 22.59 18.23 3.64
N VAL A 259 23.81 18.77 3.51
CA VAL A 259 25.00 18.22 4.18
C VAL A 259 24.83 18.20 5.70
N GLN A 260 24.39 19.32 6.30
CA GLN A 260 24.18 19.41 7.74
C GLN A 260 23.04 18.49 8.22
N LEU A 261 21.97 18.37 7.43
CA LEU A 261 20.83 17.48 7.74
C LEU A 261 21.24 16.00 7.69
N ILE A 262 22.10 15.61 6.73
CA ILE A 262 22.65 14.26 6.63
C ILE A 262 23.62 13.98 7.79
N GLU A 263 24.43 14.94 8.22
CA GLU A 263 25.28 14.79 9.41
C GLU A 263 24.44 14.66 10.70
N ALA A 264 23.34 15.41 10.81
CA ALA A 264 22.39 15.26 11.90
C ALA A 264 21.69 13.89 11.89
N LEU A 265 21.47 13.31 10.70
CA LEU A 265 20.89 11.98 10.54
C LEU A 265 21.73 10.88 11.21
N MET A 266 23.05 11.00 11.21
CA MET A 266 23.92 10.05 11.92
C MET A 266 23.70 10.06 13.43
N LYS A 267 23.58 11.26 14.02
CA LYS A 267 23.24 11.40 15.45
C LYS A 267 21.83 10.90 15.75
N TYR A 268 20.90 11.10 14.83
CA TYR A 268 19.54 10.57 14.95
C TYR A 268 19.53 9.04 14.94
N HIS A 269 20.30 8.38 14.06
CA HIS A 269 20.45 6.93 14.06
C HIS A 269 20.93 6.39 15.41
N GLU A 270 21.91 7.03 16.06
CA GLU A 270 22.33 6.63 17.41
C GLU A 270 21.24 6.86 18.48
N GLY A 271 20.43 7.90 18.30
CA GLY A 271 19.35 8.25 19.22
C GLY A 271 18.21 7.25 19.23
N ILE A 272 17.76 6.81 18.05
CA ILE A 272 16.62 5.89 17.91
C ILE A 272 16.89 4.47 18.39
N GLU A 273 18.16 4.09 18.55
CA GLU A 273 18.53 2.84 19.21
C GLU A 273 18.26 2.85 20.72
N LYS A 274 18.11 4.03 21.31
CA LYS A 274 17.83 4.23 22.74
C LYS A 274 16.41 4.75 22.99
N ASP A 275 15.78 5.31 21.97
CA ASP A 275 14.44 5.86 22.00
C ASP A 275 13.58 5.26 20.89
N ASN A 276 12.67 4.35 21.27
CA ASN A 276 11.85 3.62 20.34
C ASN A 276 10.60 4.37 19.86
N LYS A 277 10.45 5.66 20.18
CA LYS A 277 9.22 6.43 19.88
C LYS A 277 9.35 7.34 18.68
N ALA A 278 10.58 7.52 18.18
CA ALA A 278 10.88 8.48 17.14
C ALA A 278 10.82 7.86 15.75
N THR A 279 10.14 8.54 14.84
CA THR A 279 10.22 8.31 13.40
C THR A 279 10.56 9.62 12.70
N LEU A 280 11.44 9.52 11.69
CA LEU A 280 11.83 10.62 10.82
C LEU A 280 11.62 10.19 9.37
N ILE A 281 11.00 11.05 8.57
CA ILE A 281 11.00 10.94 7.10
C ILE A 281 11.88 12.07 6.59
N PHE A 282 12.93 11.72 5.86
CA PHE A 282 13.78 12.66 5.15
C PHE A 282 13.43 12.59 3.67
N HIS A 283 12.91 13.66 3.09
CA HIS A 283 12.51 13.71 1.68
C HIS A 283 13.14 14.92 0.98
N ALA A 284 14.17 14.69 0.16
CA ALA A 284 14.88 15.74 -0.56
C ALA A 284 14.50 15.78 -2.05
N THR A 285 14.37 16.99 -2.57
CA THR A 285 14.21 17.29 -4.01
C THR A 285 15.30 18.28 -4.45
N SER A 286 15.27 18.70 -5.72
CA SER A 286 16.12 19.80 -6.19
C SER A 286 15.75 21.17 -5.59
N GLN A 287 14.52 21.32 -5.09
CA GLN A 287 13.98 22.60 -4.64
C GLN A 287 14.13 22.78 -3.13
N ALA A 288 13.89 21.71 -2.35
CA ALA A 288 13.92 21.76 -0.90
C ALA A 288 14.03 20.35 -0.29
N THR A 289 14.31 20.32 1.01
CA THR A 289 14.27 19.09 1.81
C THR A 289 13.18 19.19 2.87
N LEU A 290 12.23 18.27 2.84
CA LEU A 290 11.19 18.11 3.84
C LEU A 290 11.63 17.06 4.87
N LEU A 291 11.68 17.48 6.14
CA LEU A 291 11.75 16.55 7.27
C LEU A 291 10.40 16.48 7.97
N VAL A 292 9.87 15.27 8.16
CA VAL A 292 8.69 15.01 9.01
C VAL A 292 9.16 14.29 10.26
N PHE A 293 9.02 14.97 11.39
CA PHE A 293 9.33 14.47 12.72
C PHE A 293 8.06 13.92 13.35
N PHE A 294 8.15 12.72 13.92
CA PHE A 294 7.02 12.07 14.58
C PHE A 294 7.48 11.37 15.84
N TYR A 295 6.76 11.59 16.93
CA TYR A 295 7.02 10.95 18.21
C TYR A 295 5.73 10.33 18.75
N THR A 296 5.76 9.05 19.08
CA THR A 296 4.58 8.26 19.51
C THR A 296 4.13 8.55 20.95
N ALA A 297 4.51 9.70 21.50
CA ALA A 297 4.05 10.20 22.78
C ALA A 297 3.80 11.72 22.71
N PRO A 298 2.87 12.26 23.51
CA PRO A 298 2.56 13.68 23.55
C PRO A 298 3.60 14.46 24.38
N VAL A 299 4.85 14.49 23.90
CA VAL A 299 5.97 15.19 24.53
C VAL A 299 6.43 16.32 23.62
N ASP A 300 6.49 17.54 24.15
CA ASP A 300 7.01 18.68 23.42
C ASP A 300 8.53 18.61 23.28
N ASN A 301 9.02 18.92 22.07
CA ASN A 301 10.43 18.91 21.69
C ASN A 301 11.19 17.63 22.12
N PRO A 302 10.83 16.45 21.56
CA PRO A 302 11.49 15.20 21.89
C PRO A 302 13.01 15.26 21.68
N ALA A 303 13.78 14.96 22.73
CA ALA A 303 15.24 15.13 22.75
C ALA A 303 15.99 14.38 21.63
N VAL A 304 15.42 13.28 21.14
CA VAL A 304 15.94 12.51 20.00
C VAL A 304 16.09 13.35 18.71
N PHE A 305 15.29 14.41 18.55
CA PHE A 305 15.34 15.32 17.41
C PHE A 305 16.23 16.56 17.64
N ALA A 306 16.88 16.67 18.80
CA ALA A 306 17.80 17.77 19.11
C ALA A 306 18.86 18.04 18.03
N PRO A 307 19.42 17.04 17.31
CA PRO A 307 20.37 17.30 16.22
C PRO A 307 19.87 18.24 15.11
N TYR A 308 18.55 18.42 14.97
CA TYR A 308 17.93 19.24 13.92
C TYR A 308 17.44 20.61 14.40
N TYR A 309 17.39 20.87 15.70
CA TYR A 309 16.68 22.04 16.24
C TYR A 309 17.31 23.38 15.86
N ASP A 310 18.63 23.44 15.80
CA ASP A 310 19.36 24.67 15.49
C ASP A 310 19.68 24.84 13.99
N ILE A 311 19.24 23.91 13.14
CA ILE A 311 19.47 23.98 11.70
C ILE A 311 18.46 24.97 11.08
N PRO A 312 18.91 26.05 10.41
CA PRO A 312 18.01 27.02 9.80
C PRO A 312 17.13 26.39 8.72
N PHE A 313 15.82 26.60 8.81
CA PHE A 313 14.81 26.12 7.87
C PHE A 313 14.05 27.28 7.22
N LEU A 314 13.37 27.01 6.09
CA LEU A 314 12.58 27.99 5.35
C LEU A 314 11.24 28.26 6.05
N MET A 315 10.50 27.19 6.34
CA MET A 315 9.18 27.26 6.98
C MET A 315 8.81 25.92 7.62
N LYS A 316 7.76 25.94 8.43
CA LYS A 316 7.09 24.74 8.92
C LYS A 316 5.86 24.47 8.05
N LEU A 317 5.69 23.22 7.64
CA LEU A 317 4.47 22.76 6.98
C LEU A 317 3.47 22.18 7.97
N ILE A 318 3.97 21.70 9.11
CA ILE A 318 3.19 21.23 10.25
C ILE A 318 3.85 21.84 11.48
N GLU A 319 3.16 22.73 12.19
CA GLU A 319 3.66 23.30 13.46
C GLU A 319 3.97 22.20 14.48
N PRO A 320 4.93 22.36 15.39
CA PRO A 320 5.20 21.38 16.43
C PRO A 320 4.03 21.32 17.42
N GLY A 321 3.67 20.11 17.84
CA GLY A 321 2.72 19.94 18.92
C GLY A 321 2.00 18.60 18.91
N CYS A 322 1.35 18.32 20.03
CA CYS A 322 0.54 17.13 20.25
C CYS A 322 -0.70 17.12 19.35
N ARG A 323 -0.99 15.97 18.74
CA ARG A 323 -2.12 15.74 17.83
C ARG A 323 -2.40 14.24 17.68
N THR A 324 -3.34 13.90 16.81
CA THR A 324 -3.66 12.53 16.41
C THR A 324 -2.89 12.11 15.15
N VAL A 325 -2.74 10.81 14.92
CA VAL A 325 -2.17 10.29 13.66
C VAL A 325 -2.99 10.77 12.46
N TYR A 326 -4.32 10.83 12.60
CA TYR A 326 -5.19 11.36 11.54
C TYR A 326 -4.86 12.82 11.18
N GLU A 327 -4.69 13.70 12.18
CA GLU A 327 -4.34 15.10 11.94
C GLU A 327 -2.96 15.27 11.29
N VAL A 328 -1.97 14.42 11.66
CA VAL A 328 -0.68 14.38 10.96
C VAL A 328 -0.90 14.02 9.49
N MET A 329 -1.67 12.97 9.22
CA MET A 329 -1.90 12.46 7.87
C MET A 329 -2.73 13.44 7.02
N GLN A 330 -3.66 14.18 7.61
CA GLN A 330 -4.36 15.26 6.95
C GLN A 330 -3.40 16.41 6.60
N GLY A 331 -2.51 16.80 7.52
CA GLY A 331 -1.46 17.78 7.26
C GLY A 331 -0.55 17.36 6.11
N ILE A 332 -0.11 16.09 6.09
CA ILE A 332 0.68 15.52 4.99
C ILE A 332 -0.11 15.54 3.68
N SER A 333 -1.40 15.17 3.69
CA SER A 333 -2.25 15.17 2.49
C SER A 333 -2.40 16.55 1.86
N ASN A 334 -2.38 17.62 2.66
CA ASN A 334 -2.49 18.99 2.16
C ASN A 334 -1.20 19.46 1.47
N VAL A 335 -0.06 18.87 1.83
CA VAL A 335 1.26 19.18 1.26
C VAL A 335 1.56 18.29 0.06
N MET A 336 1.24 17.00 0.15
CA MET A 336 1.43 16.02 -0.92
C MET A 336 0.22 16.08 -1.87
N GLN A 337 0.17 17.07 -2.76
CA GLN A 337 -0.82 17.05 -3.83
C GLN A 337 -0.53 15.88 -4.78
N ALA A 338 -1.59 15.21 -5.23
CA ALA A 338 -1.47 14.15 -6.23
C ALA A 338 -1.11 14.78 -7.58
N GLU A 339 0.15 14.70 -7.95
CA GLU A 339 0.58 15.03 -9.29
C GLU A 339 0.40 13.81 -10.20
N THR A 340 -0.28 14.01 -11.33
CA THR A 340 -0.52 12.97 -12.34
C THR A 340 0.76 12.75 -13.13
N MET A 341 1.69 11.99 -12.58
CA MET A 341 2.99 11.71 -13.20
C MET A 341 3.27 10.21 -13.32
N ALA A 342 4.21 9.89 -14.21
CA ALA A 342 4.81 8.56 -14.25
C ALA A 342 5.89 8.49 -13.16
N HIS A 343 5.89 7.40 -12.40
CA HIS A 343 6.84 7.19 -11.31
C HIS A 343 7.76 6.02 -11.62
N ASP A 344 9.04 6.22 -11.37
CA ASP A 344 10.03 5.15 -11.34
C ASP A 344 10.75 5.16 -9.99
N MET A 345 10.58 4.10 -9.21
CA MET A 345 11.11 4.01 -7.86
C MET A 345 12.12 2.88 -7.74
N ARG A 346 13.23 3.16 -7.07
CA ARG A 346 14.25 2.18 -6.67
C ARG A 346 14.49 2.33 -5.18
N THR A 347 14.70 1.22 -4.50
CA THR A 347 14.96 1.19 -3.06
C THR A 347 16.21 0.36 -2.80
N MET A 348 17.02 0.81 -1.85
CA MET A 348 18.12 0.03 -1.30
C MET A 348 18.08 0.14 0.22
N THR A 349 18.62 -0.87 0.91
CA THR A 349 18.76 -0.88 2.36
C THR A 349 20.24 -1.05 2.70
N SER A 350 20.70 -0.33 3.72
CA SER A 350 22.08 -0.33 4.18
C SER A 350 22.13 0.04 5.67
N LEU A 351 23.25 -0.27 6.32
CA LEU A 351 23.55 0.30 7.63
C LEU A 351 23.83 1.81 7.48
N PRO A 352 23.62 2.62 8.54
CA PRO A 352 23.92 4.05 8.50
C PRO A 352 25.37 4.31 8.11
N ASP A 353 25.59 5.06 7.03
CA ASP A 353 26.91 5.43 6.54
C ASP A 353 26.87 6.83 5.94
N LEU A 354 27.67 7.72 6.53
CA LEU A 354 27.67 9.14 6.19
C LEU A 354 28.18 9.40 4.77
N GLU A 355 29.23 8.67 4.36
CA GLU A 355 29.85 8.86 3.05
C GLU A 355 28.93 8.37 1.94
N MET A 356 28.24 7.25 2.16
CA MET A 356 27.21 6.74 1.26
C MET A 356 26.04 7.71 1.13
N TYR A 357 25.51 8.28 2.23
CA TYR A 357 24.44 9.28 2.15
C TYR A 357 24.88 10.55 1.40
N LYS A 358 26.10 11.04 1.64
CA LYS A 358 26.68 12.18 0.89
C LYS A 358 26.84 11.85 -0.60
N ALA A 359 27.33 10.66 -0.93
CA ALA A 359 27.49 10.22 -2.32
C ALA A 359 26.16 10.09 -3.06
N VAL A 360 25.09 9.60 -2.42
CA VAL A 360 23.76 9.53 -3.02
C VAL A 360 23.21 10.93 -3.33
N GLU A 361 23.37 11.89 -2.40
CA GLU A 361 22.93 13.27 -2.63
C GLU A 361 23.73 13.96 -3.74
N GLU A 362 25.05 13.73 -3.78
CA GLU A 362 25.90 14.22 -4.86
C GLU A 362 25.47 13.64 -6.21
N ALA A 363 25.26 12.33 -6.30
CA ALA A 363 24.82 11.66 -7.52
C ALA A 363 23.46 12.20 -8.00
N ARG A 364 22.52 12.42 -7.08
CA ARG A 364 21.21 13.02 -7.39
C ARG A 364 21.37 14.43 -7.95
N SER A 365 22.20 15.27 -7.31
CA SER A 365 22.47 16.63 -7.77
C SER A 365 23.10 16.66 -9.17
N GLN A 366 24.10 15.79 -9.41
CA GLN A 366 24.72 15.65 -10.73
C GLN A 366 23.70 15.20 -11.79
N GLN A 367 22.81 14.27 -11.45
CA GLN A 367 21.77 13.79 -12.36
C GLN A 367 20.75 14.89 -12.71
N VAL A 368 20.34 15.71 -11.74
CA VAL A 368 19.46 16.87 -11.97
C VAL A 368 20.11 17.85 -12.96
N GLN A 369 21.40 18.15 -12.78
CA GLN A 369 22.14 19.03 -13.68
C GLN A 369 22.29 18.44 -15.09
N ALA A 370 22.56 17.14 -15.18
CA ALA A 370 22.69 16.45 -16.45
C ALA A 370 21.37 16.43 -17.24
N LEU A 371 20.24 16.20 -16.57
CA LEU A 371 18.91 16.24 -17.19
C LEU A 371 18.57 17.65 -17.69
N ALA A 372 18.84 18.68 -16.88
CA ALA A 372 18.65 20.07 -17.29
C ALA A 372 19.54 20.44 -18.49
N ALA A 373 20.81 20.03 -18.49
CA ALA A 373 21.73 20.26 -19.60
C ALA A 373 21.33 19.53 -20.89
N ALA A 374 20.65 18.39 -20.77
CA ALA A 374 20.09 17.63 -21.87
C ALA A 374 18.73 18.17 -22.37
N GLY A 375 18.19 19.22 -21.75
CA GLY A 375 16.88 19.78 -22.10
C GLY A 375 15.71 18.88 -21.72
N VAL A 376 15.88 18.00 -20.71
CA VAL A 376 14.79 17.18 -20.19
C VAL A 376 14.03 17.99 -19.14
N GLU A 377 12.79 18.33 -19.46
CA GLU A 377 11.86 19.08 -18.60
C GLU A 377 10.92 18.12 -17.84
N ASP A 378 10.19 18.64 -16.85
CA ASP A 378 9.15 17.92 -16.10
C ASP A 378 9.58 16.63 -15.39
N VAL A 379 10.84 16.57 -14.94
CA VAL A 379 11.35 15.46 -14.12
C VAL A 379 11.66 15.91 -12.70
N LEU A 380 11.05 15.26 -11.72
CA LEU A 380 11.32 15.46 -10.31
C LEU A 380 12.14 14.28 -9.75
N LEU A 381 13.41 14.53 -9.41
CA LEU A 381 14.25 13.55 -8.73
C LEU A 381 14.14 13.73 -7.22
N THR A 382 13.70 12.67 -6.56
CA THR A 382 13.56 12.60 -5.10
C THR A 382 14.57 11.63 -4.50
N MET A 383 15.04 11.94 -3.31
CA MET A 383 15.80 11.03 -2.45
C MET A 383 15.13 10.97 -1.10
N VAL A 384 14.92 9.76 -0.59
CA VAL A 384 14.19 9.54 0.65
C VAL A 384 15.00 8.66 1.59
N PHE A 385 15.35 9.18 2.77
CA PHE A 385 15.91 8.37 3.85
C PHE A 385 14.82 8.06 4.88
N GLN A 386 14.69 6.77 5.20
CA GLN A 386 13.71 6.28 6.15
C GLN A 386 14.42 5.37 7.16
N PRO A 387 14.93 5.95 8.26
CA PRO A 387 15.63 5.19 9.29
C PRO A 387 14.74 4.08 9.87
N ILE A 388 15.33 2.90 10.03
CA ILE A 388 14.73 1.75 10.71
C ILE A 388 15.67 1.38 11.86
N ALA A 389 15.20 1.52 13.10
CA ALA A 389 15.97 1.15 14.28
C ALA A 389 15.98 -0.37 14.48
N SER A 390 17.01 -0.88 15.16
CA SER A 390 17.07 -2.30 15.57
C SER A 390 15.85 -2.70 16.42
N GLY A 391 15.30 -1.74 17.18
CA GLY A 391 14.05 -1.90 17.94
C GLY A 391 12.86 -2.36 17.10
N ALA A 392 12.75 -1.89 15.84
CA ALA A 392 11.68 -2.32 14.93
C ALA A 392 11.83 -3.80 14.55
N ILE A 393 13.06 -4.26 14.30
CA ILE A 393 13.33 -5.66 13.98
C ILE A 393 13.05 -6.55 15.19
N ASN A 394 13.49 -6.14 16.37
CA ASN A 394 13.21 -6.85 17.62
C ASN A 394 11.71 -6.94 17.91
N ALA A 395 10.94 -5.90 17.62
CA ALA A 395 9.49 -5.90 17.76
C ALA A 395 8.81 -6.85 16.75
N CYS A 396 9.32 -6.96 15.51
CA CYS A 396 8.86 -7.98 14.56
C CYS A 396 9.08 -9.40 15.10
N GLU A 397 10.29 -9.72 15.57
CA GLU A 397 10.60 -11.04 16.13
C GLU A 397 9.66 -11.40 17.30
N ALA A 398 9.38 -10.43 18.17
CA ALA A 398 8.45 -10.61 19.29
C ALA A 398 6.99 -10.83 18.86
N ALA A 399 6.58 -10.33 17.68
CA ALA A 399 5.21 -10.35 17.18
C ALA A 399 4.86 -11.57 16.29
N GLY A 400 5.70 -12.61 16.29
CA GLY A 400 5.47 -13.82 15.50
C GLY A 400 6.51 -14.07 14.41
N GLY A 401 7.66 -13.41 14.48
CA GLY A 401 8.83 -13.65 13.65
C GLY A 401 9.07 -12.57 12.59
N ASN A 402 10.14 -12.76 11.82
CA ASN A 402 10.64 -11.79 10.85
C ASN A 402 10.64 -12.37 9.43
N PRO A 403 9.47 -12.41 8.76
CA PRO A 403 9.34 -12.93 7.39
C PRO A 403 10.15 -12.14 6.36
N LEU A 404 10.56 -10.90 6.70
CA LEU A 404 11.39 -10.07 5.82
C LEU A 404 12.89 -10.39 5.93
N GLY A 405 13.30 -11.21 6.90
CA GLY A 405 14.69 -11.68 7.05
C GLY A 405 15.70 -10.60 7.43
N LEU A 406 15.26 -9.47 7.96
CA LEU A 406 16.14 -8.38 8.41
C LEU A 406 16.87 -8.76 9.71
N LYS A 407 17.97 -8.11 10.04
CA LYS A 407 18.70 -8.36 11.30
C LYS A 407 18.86 -7.04 12.05
N ALA A 408 18.65 -7.14 13.36
CA ALA A 408 18.85 -6.06 14.32
C ALA A 408 20.35 -5.75 14.46
#